data_AF-A0AA86HZC6-F1
#
_entry.id   AF-A0AA86HZC6-F1
#
_cell.length_a   1.000
_cell.length_b   1.000
_cell.length_c   1.000
_cell.angle_alpha   90.00
_cell.angle_beta   90.00
_cell.angle_gamma   90.00
#
_symmetry.space_group_name_H-M   'P 1'
#
loop_
_entity.id
_entity.type
_entity.pdbx_description
1 polymer ?
#
loop_
_entity_poly.entity_id
_entity_poly.type
_entity_poly.pdbx_seq_one_letter_code
_entity_poly.pdbx_strand_id
1 'polypeptide(L)' 'MENLLRAAVRQRKQYLIEELLKKGIYKKENYHLFELTLSDLEKEYRARSK' A
#
# COMPACT_ATOMS: atom_id res chain seq x y z
N MET A 1 -5.08 -19.90 -16.46
CA MET A 1 -5.69 -18.62 -16.05
C MET A 1 -4.89 -18.08 -14.89
N GLU A 2 -4.14 -17.00 -15.12
CA GLU A 2 -3.43 -16.35 -14.02
C GLU A 2 -4.47 -15.79 -13.04
N ASN A 3 -4.28 -16.05 -11.75
CA ASN A 3 -5.27 -15.77 -10.71
C ASN A 3 -5.64 -14.28 -10.68
N LEU A 4 -6.82 -13.92 -11.19
CA LEU A 4 -7.37 -12.55 -11.19
C LEU A 4 -7.31 -11.91 -9.79
N LEU A 5 -7.51 -12.72 -8.74
CA LEU A 5 -7.38 -12.30 -7.35
C LEU A 5 -5.98 -11.80 -7.01
N ARG A 6 -4.93 -12.48 -7.48
CA ARG A 6 -3.55 -12.03 -7.27
C ARG A 6 -3.27 -10.73 -8.02
N ALA A 7 -3.81 -10.57 -9.22
CA ALA A 7 -3.67 -9.33 -9.99
C ALA A 7 -4.38 -8.16 -9.28
N ALA A 8 -5.60 -8.37 -8.78
CA ALA A 8 -6.35 -7.36 -8.04
C ALA A 8 -5.63 -6.94 -6.74
N VAL A 9 -5.09 -7.90 -5.98
CA VAL A 9 -4.31 -7.64 -4.77
C VAL A 9 -3.04 -6.84 -5.08
N ARG A 10 -2.32 -7.20 -6.15
CA ARG A 10 -1.13 -6.45 -6.59
C ARG A 10 -1.46 -5.02 -6.99
N GLN A 11 -2.52 -4.82 -7.79
CA GLN A 11 -2.97 -3.48 -8.18
C GLN A 11 -3.38 -2.64 -6.98
N ARG A 12 -4.13 -3.22 -6.03
CA ARG A 12 -4.52 -2.53 -4.79
C ARG A 12 -3.29 -2.12 -3.97
N LYS A 13 -2.29 -3.00 -3.86
CA LYS A 13 -1.04 -2.71 -3.14
C LYS A 13 -0.31 -1.53 -3.79
N GLN A 14 -0.15 -1.57 -5.12
CA GLN A 14 0.51 -0.50 -5.88
C GLN A 14 -0.21 0.84 -5.68
N TYR A 15 -1.53 0.85 -5.82
CA TYR A 15 -2.36 2.04 -5.64
C TYR A 15 -2.16 2.69 -4.26
N LEU A 16 -2.17 1.90 -3.19
CA LEU A 16 -1.97 2.43 -1.83
C LEU A 16 -0.57 2.99 -1.63
N ILE A 17 0.45 2.34 -2.20
CA ILE A 17 1.82 2.86 -2.14
C ILE A 17 1.90 4.21 -2.85
N GLU A 18 1.36 4.33 -4.06
CA GLU A 18 1.36 5.58 -4.81
C GLU A 18 0.62 6.69 -4.07
N GLU A 19 -0.54 6.41 -3.49
CA GLU A 19 -1.29 7.39 -2.71
C GLU A 19 -0.57 7.83 -1.44
N LEU A 20 0.10 6.91 -0.73
CA LEU A 20 0.93 7.23 0.42
C LEU A 20 2.15 8.08 0.00
N LEU A 21 2.79 7.74 -1.12
CA LEU A 21 3.88 8.53 -1.69
C LEU A 21 3.44 9.95 -2.05
N LYS A 22 2.27 10.12 -2.67
CA LYS A 22 1.68 11.44 -2.97
C LYS A 22 1.41 12.27 -1.70
N LYS A 23 1.07 11.61 -0.59
CA LYS A 23 0.93 12.25 0.73
C LYS A 23 2.28 12.57 1.39
N GLY A 24 3.41 12.28 0.74
CA GLY A 24 4.75 12.50 1.28
C GLY A 24 5.20 11.41 2.27
N ILE A 25 4.55 10.25 2.26
CA ILE A 25 4.88 9.11 3.12
C ILE A 25 5.67 8.11 2.28
N TYR A 26 6.94 7.92 2.62
CA TYR A 26 7.84 7.04 1.86
C TYR A 26 8.21 5.75 2.61
N LYS A 27 8.03 5.76 3.93
CA LYS A 27 8.34 4.65 4.83
C LYS A 27 7.48 4.72 6.08
N LYS A 28 7.17 3.57 6.65
CA LYS A 28 6.56 3.45 7.97
C LYS A 28 7.65 3.02 8.95
N GLU A 29 7.95 3.88 9.91
CA GLU A 29 9.01 3.65 10.89
C GLU A 29 10.36 3.38 10.19
N ASN A 30 10.80 2.12 10.18
CA ASN A 30 12.04 1.65 9.56
C ASN A 30 11.83 0.84 8.27
N TYR A 31 10.59 0.57 7.87
CA TYR A 31 10.27 -0.26 6.71
C TYR A 31 9.78 0.59 5.54
N HIS A 32 10.27 0.28 4.34
CA HIS A 32 9.77 0.91 3.13
C HIS A 32 8.32 0.46 2.85
N LEU A 33 7.52 1.32 2.20
CA LEU A 33 6.13 0.98 1.86
C LEU A 33 6.00 -0.31 1.03
N PHE A 34 7.02 -0.65 0.25
CA PHE A 34 7.06 -1.89 -0.53
C PHE A 34 7.19 -3.15 0.33
N GLU A 35 7.86 -3.03 1.48
CA GLU A 35 8.05 -4.13 2.45
C GLU A 35 6.79 -4.40 3.28
N LEU A 36 5.89 -3.41 3.36
CA LEU A 36 4.62 -3.55 4.08
C LEU A 36 3.67 -4.51 3.36
N THR A 37 2.83 -5.18 4.15
CA THR A 37 1.73 -5.98 3.59
C THR A 37 0.59 -5.07 3.10
N LEU A 38 -0.31 -5.61 2.27
CA LEU A 38 -1.48 -4.84 1.80
C LEU A 38 -2.28 -4.28 2.98
N SER A 39 -2.50 -5.09 4.01
CA SER A 39 -3.24 -4.71 5.21
C SER A 39 -2.56 -3.58 5.98
N ASP A 40 -1.22 -3.56 6.04
CA ASP A 40 -0.47 -2.48 6.69
C ASP A 40 -0.58 -1.17 5.89
N LEU A 41 -0.49 -1.25 4.56
CA LEU A 41 -0.68 -0.10 3.68
C LEU A 41 -2.10 0.46 3.79
N GLU A 42 -3.13 -0.39 3.88
CA GLU A 42 -4.51 0.04 4.09
C GLU A 42 -4.71 0.73 5.45
N LYS A 43 -4.10 0.19 6.51
CA LYS A 43 -4.14 0.81 7.84
C LYS A 43 -3.47 2.18 7.84
N GLU A 44 -2.27 2.29 7.28
CA GLU A 44 -1.56 3.57 7.17
C GLU A 44 -2.34 4.57 6.32
N TYR A 45 -2.85 4.14 5.17
CA TYR A 45 -3.64 4.99 4.29
C TYR A 45 -4.89 5.51 5.01
N ARG A 46 -5.60 4.64 5.75
CA ARG A 46 -6.78 5.02 6.53
C ARG A 46 -6.44 5.96 7.70
N ALA A 47 -5.33 5.71 8.39
CA ALA A 47 -4.86 6.56 9.48
C ALA A 47 -4.46 7.96 9.00
N ARG A 48 -3.93 8.07 7.78
CA ARG A 48 -3.43 9.31 7.15
C ARG A 48 -4.46 9.98 6.22
N SER A 49 -5.66 9.42 6.11
CA SER A 49 -6.79 9.97 5.35
C SER A 49 -7.82 10.67 6.25
N LYS A 50 -7.48 10.88 7.52
CA LYS A 50 -8.27 11.60 8.52
C LYS A 50 -7.60 12.93 8.82
#